data_AF-A0A6J0CQJ6-F1
#
_entry.id   AF-A0A6J0CQJ6-F1
#
_cell.length_a   1.000
_cell.length_b   1.000
_cell.length_c   1.000
_cell.angle_alpha   90.00
_cell.angle_beta   90.00
_cell.angle_gamma   90.00
#
_symmetry.space_group_name_H-M   'P 1'
#
loop_
_entity.id
_entity.type
_entity.pdbx_description
1 polymer ?
#
loop_
_entity_poly.entity_id
_entity_poly.type
_entity_poly.pdbx_seq_one_letter_code
_entity_poly.pdbx_strand_id
1 'polypeptide(L)'
;MTSKVHVILLTWLLTQQVTGLTEPSDLDMAPNAFDDQYEGCVEDMERKAPQLLQEDFNMSKTLKPEWEQAEKRWKEIKNTMRTPKGFHDFHGTAVVAYTGKIHEDFNRAVREFKKNPTNFHYKAFHYYLTRALQLLSNQSCYSVYRGTRNKFNYSGKGSVRFGHFASSSLNEK
;
A
#
# COMPACT_ATOMS: atom_id res chain seq x y z
N MET A 1 -41.42 28.88 29.82
CA MET A 1 -41.03 29.07 28.40
C MET A 1 -39.63 28.51 28.16
N THR A 2 -39.44 27.20 28.03
CA THR A 2 -38.10 26.60 27.78
C THR A 2 -38.16 25.24 27.07
N SER A 3 -39.22 24.92 26.33
CA SER A 3 -39.40 23.59 25.71
C SER A 3 -39.51 23.57 24.18
N LYS A 4 -39.23 24.70 23.51
CA LYS A 4 -39.28 24.77 22.03
C LYS A 4 -37.91 24.91 21.35
N VAL A 5 -36.86 25.25 22.11
CA VAL A 5 -35.50 25.43 21.55
C VAL A 5 -34.73 24.10 21.49
N HIS A 6 -34.99 23.15 22.39
CA HIS A 6 -34.32 21.84 22.39
C HIS A 6 -34.82 20.86 21.32
N VAL A 7 -36.07 21.00 20.86
CA VAL A 7 -36.60 20.13 19.80
C VAL A 7 -35.99 20.49 18.43
N ILE A 8 -35.61 21.76 18.22
CA ILE A 8 -35.04 22.23 16.95
C ILE A 8 -33.55 21.84 16.82
N LEU A 9 -32.83 21.70 17.93
CA LEU A 9 -31.42 21.26 17.93
C LEU A 9 -31.24 19.75 17.71
N LEU A 10 -32.24 18.93 18.04
CA LEU A 10 -32.17 17.47 17.88
C LEU A 10 -32.53 16.98 16.46
N THR A 11 -33.18 17.80 15.64
CA THR A 11 -33.52 17.43 14.25
C THR A 11 -32.44 17.81 13.24
N TRP A 12 -31.44 18.60 13.63
CA TRP A 12 -30.26 18.90 12.80
C TRP A 12 -29.17 17.82 12.86
N LEU A 13 -29.28 16.83 13.76
CA LEU A 13 -28.28 15.76 13.93
C LEU A 13 -28.62 14.45 13.20
N LEU A 14 -29.73 14.37 12.45
CA LEU A 14 -30.21 13.11 11.87
C LEU A 14 -30.27 13.05 10.33
N THR A 15 -29.65 14.01 9.63
CA THR A 15 -29.51 13.96 8.16
C THR A 15 -28.08 14.27 7.70
N GLN A 16 -27.06 13.72 8.37
CA GLN A 16 -25.87 13.31 7.62
C GLN A 16 -26.12 11.91 7.08
N GLN A 17 -26.99 11.85 6.08
CA GLN A 17 -26.98 10.73 5.15
C GLN A 17 -25.67 10.90 4.38
N VAL A 18 -24.63 10.19 4.83
CA VAL A 18 -23.35 10.05 4.11
C VAL A 18 -23.71 9.31 2.83
N THR A 19 -24.16 10.07 1.84
CA THR A 19 -24.12 9.62 0.46
C THR A 19 -22.65 9.44 0.16
N GLY A 20 -22.21 8.19 -0.01
CA GLY A 20 -20.84 7.83 -0.35
C GLY A 20 -20.49 8.25 -1.78
N LEU A 21 -20.73 9.50 -2.14
CA LEU A 21 -20.12 10.14 -3.29
C LEU A 21 -18.67 10.40 -2.87
N THR A 22 -17.80 9.44 -3.16
CA THR A 22 -16.36 9.69 -3.09
C THR A 22 -16.09 10.83 -4.06
N GLU A 23 -15.77 12.00 -3.52
CA GLU A 23 -15.31 13.14 -4.31
C GLU A 23 -14.16 12.67 -5.22
N PRO A 24 -14.17 13.05 -6.50
CA PRO A 24 -13.11 12.66 -7.43
C PRO A 24 -11.74 13.04 -6.87
N SER A 25 -10.80 12.11 -6.90
CA SER A 25 -9.41 12.40 -6.53
C SER A 25 -8.67 12.90 -7.76
N ASP A 26 -8.06 14.07 -7.67
CA ASP A 26 -7.22 14.58 -8.75
C ASP A 26 -5.93 13.76 -8.85
N LEU A 27 -5.53 13.39 -10.06
CA LEU A 27 -4.26 12.75 -10.33
C LEU A 27 -3.13 13.79 -10.29
N ASP A 28 -2.09 13.49 -9.51
CA ASP A 28 -0.93 14.34 -9.31
C ASP A 28 0.38 13.51 -9.30
N MET A 29 1.47 14.09 -8.79
CA MET A 29 2.77 13.42 -8.65
C MET A 29 2.95 12.68 -7.31
N ALA A 30 1.87 12.50 -6.53
CA ALA A 30 1.83 11.91 -5.20
C ALA A 30 2.87 12.52 -4.23
N PRO A 31 2.80 13.83 -3.93
CA PRO A 31 3.83 14.51 -3.14
C PRO A 31 3.90 14.02 -1.69
N ASN A 32 2.84 13.39 -1.18
CA ASN A 32 2.73 12.92 0.21
C ASN A 32 3.13 11.46 0.41
N ALA A 33 3.44 10.73 -0.67
CA ALA A 33 3.74 9.31 -0.59
C ALA A 33 5.12 9.02 0.00
N PHE A 34 5.28 7.85 0.62
CA PHE A 34 6.59 7.24 0.87
C PHE A 34 7.03 6.49 -0.38
N ASP A 35 8.07 6.97 -1.05
CA ASP A 35 8.48 6.52 -2.39
C ASP A 35 9.98 6.14 -2.45
N ASP A 36 10.51 5.65 -1.32
CA ASP A 36 11.92 5.27 -1.19
C ASP A 36 12.30 4.14 -2.16
N GLN A 37 13.36 4.38 -2.95
CA GLN A 37 13.93 3.40 -3.86
C GLN A 37 15.15 2.67 -3.27
N TYR A 38 15.57 3.07 -2.07
CA TYR A 38 16.69 2.49 -1.33
C TYR A 38 18.03 2.52 -2.09
N GLU A 39 18.23 3.57 -2.90
CA GLU A 39 19.45 3.78 -3.65
C GLU A 39 20.63 4.03 -2.70
N GLY A 40 21.71 3.26 -2.86
CA GLY A 40 22.92 3.38 -2.04
C GLY A 40 22.83 2.81 -0.62
N CYS A 41 21.70 2.21 -0.21
CA CYS A 41 21.52 1.70 1.17
C CYS A 41 21.00 0.25 1.24
N VAL A 42 21.03 -0.50 0.13
CA VAL A 42 20.56 -1.90 0.07
C VAL A 42 21.22 -2.78 1.14
N GLU A 43 22.55 -2.78 1.25
CA GLU A 43 23.26 -3.63 2.22
C GLU A 43 22.89 -3.28 3.68
N ASP A 44 22.72 -1.99 3.95
CA ASP A 44 22.29 -1.51 5.27
C ASP A 44 20.85 -1.90 5.59
N MET A 45 19.97 -1.82 4.59
CA MET A 45 18.58 -2.22 4.76
C MET A 45 18.44 -3.73 4.89
N GLU A 46 19.18 -4.56 4.15
CA GLU A 46 19.19 -6.01 4.36
C GLU A 46 19.57 -6.39 5.79
N ARG A 47 20.51 -5.64 6.39
CA ARG A 47 20.94 -5.86 7.78
C ARG A 47 19.91 -5.40 8.81
N LYS A 48 19.21 -4.28 8.57
CA LYS A 48 18.27 -3.66 9.53
C LYS A 48 16.83 -4.15 9.39
N ALA A 49 16.42 -4.53 8.19
CA ALA A 49 15.04 -4.89 7.85
C ALA A 49 14.47 -6.04 8.69
N PRO A 50 15.23 -7.07 9.11
CA PRO A 50 14.71 -8.10 10.01
C PRO A 50 14.21 -7.53 11.35
N GLN A 51 14.96 -6.61 11.95
CA GLN A 51 14.55 -5.96 13.20
C GLN A 51 13.36 -5.02 12.96
N LEU A 52 13.42 -4.20 11.91
CA LEU A 52 12.33 -3.29 11.54
C LEU A 52 11.03 -4.05 11.25
N LEU A 53 11.10 -5.26 10.70
CA LEU A 53 9.93 -6.09 10.45
C LEU A 53 9.27 -6.55 11.76
N GLN A 54 10.06 -6.87 12.79
CA GLN A 54 9.52 -7.17 14.12
C GLN A 54 8.85 -5.95 14.75
N GLU A 55 9.43 -4.76 14.56
CA GLU A 55 8.84 -3.51 15.02
C GLU A 55 7.52 -3.22 14.28
N ASP A 56 7.49 -3.39 12.96
CA ASP A 56 6.28 -3.25 12.15
C ASP A 56 5.18 -4.25 12.62
N PHE A 57 5.54 -5.50 12.92
CA PHE A 57 4.62 -6.51 13.46
C PHE A 57 4.05 -6.14 14.82
N ASN A 58 4.84 -5.52 15.69
CA ASN A 58 4.37 -5.11 17.02
C ASN A 58 3.39 -3.94 16.94
N MET A 59 3.52 -3.09 15.92
CA MET A 59 2.69 -1.90 15.76
C MET A 59 1.46 -2.14 14.87
N SER A 60 1.55 -3.04 13.89
CA SER A 60 0.47 -3.35 12.95
C SER A 60 -0.23 -4.66 13.29
N LYS A 61 -1.47 -4.55 13.77
CA LYS A 61 -2.33 -5.71 14.12
C LYS A 61 -2.64 -6.61 12.91
N THR A 62 -2.56 -6.08 11.69
CA THR A 62 -2.92 -6.80 10.46
C THR A 62 -1.69 -7.33 9.72
N LEU A 63 -0.53 -6.66 9.80
CA LEU A 63 0.65 -7.06 9.03
C LEU A 63 1.17 -8.44 9.43
N LYS A 64 1.33 -8.70 10.74
CA LYS A 64 1.88 -9.98 11.22
C LYS A 64 1.08 -11.20 10.75
N PRO A 65 -0.25 -11.29 10.97
CA PRO A 65 -1.01 -12.45 10.52
C PRO A 65 -1.07 -12.60 9.00
N GLU A 66 -1.08 -11.50 8.23
CA GLU A 66 -1.01 -11.56 6.76
C GLU A 66 0.37 -12.04 6.28
N TRP A 67 1.45 -11.60 6.95
CA TRP A 67 2.81 -12.04 6.66
C TRP A 67 3.00 -13.54 6.93
N GLU A 68 2.52 -14.05 8.07
CA GLU A 68 2.61 -15.48 8.42
C GLU A 68 1.84 -16.37 7.41
N GLN A 69 0.68 -15.90 6.93
CA GLN A 69 -0.06 -16.58 5.86
C GLN A 69 0.71 -16.56 4.54
N ALA A 70 1.26 -15.40 4.17
CA ALA A 70 2.06 -15.24 2.97
C ALA A 70 3.33 -16.09 3.00
N GLU A 71 3.96 -16.26 4.16
CA GLU A 71 5.17 -17.07 4.31
C GLU A 71 4.87 -18.56 4.05
N LYS A 72 3.74 -19.07 4.57
CA LYS A 72 3.28 -20.44 4.29
C LYS A 72 3.04 -20.62 2.80
N ARG A 73 2.31 -19.68 2.18
CA ARG A 73 2.03 -19.74 0.75
C ARG A 73 3.31 -19.65 -0.09
N TRP A 74 4.25 -18.78 0.29
CA TRP A 74 5.55 -18.67 -0.38
C TRP A 74 6.32 -19.99 -0.31
N LYS A 75 6.37 -20.66 0.85
CA LYS A 75 7.02 -21.98 1.00
C LYS A 75 6.45 -23.04 0.04
N GLU A 76 5.14 -23.00 -0.24
CA GLU A 76 4.50 -23.93 -1.18
C GLU A 76 4.92 -23.69 -2.63
N ILE A 77 5.07 -22.42 -3.04
CA ILE A 77 5.31 -22.06 -4.45
C ILE A 77 6.79 -21.81 -4.77
N LYS A 78 7.66 -21.58 -3.79
CA LYS A 78 9.03 -21.11 -4.06
C LYS A 78 9.86 -22.10 -4.88
N ASN A 79 9.63 -23.41 -4.71
CA ASN A 79 10.35 -24.45 -5.44
C ASN A 79 9.90 -24.57 -6.91
N THR A 80 8.75 -23.99 -7.28
CA THR A 80 8.26 -23.96 -8.67
C THR A 80 8.64 -22.68 -9.39
N MET A 81 9.31 -21.74 -8.71
CA MET A 81 9.64 -20.41 -9.22
C MET A 81 11.13 -20.30 -9.46
N ARG A 82 11.53 -19.68 -10.58
CA ARG A 82 12.93 -19.26 -10.79
C ARG A 82 13.11 -17.89 -10.18
N THR A 83 13.97 -17.77 -9.17
CA THR A 83 14.28 -16.50 -8.52
C THR A 83 15.67 -16.00 -8.91
N PRO A 84 15.86 -14.68 -9.08
CA PRO A 84 17.16 -14.10 -9.43
C PRO A 84 18.13 -14.14 -8.23
N LYS A 85 19.43 -13.97 -8.51
CA LYS A 85 20.46 -13.89 -7.47
C LYS A 85 20.12 -12.76 -6.47
N GLY A 86 20.22 -13.06 -5.17
CA GLY A 86 19.91 -12.12 -4.09
C GLY A 86 18.42 -12.10 -3.70
N PHE A 87 17.55 -12.78 -4.43
CA PHE A 87 16.16 -12.96 -4.02
C PHE A 87 16.05 -14.05 -2.95
N HIS A 88 15.33 -13.79 -1.86
CA HIS A 88 15.22 -14.70 -0.72
C HIS A 88 13.82 -14.66 -0.10
N ASP A 89 13.59 -15.43 0.98
CA ASP A 89 12.25 -15.71 1.49
C ASP A 89 11.48 -14.46 1.92
N PHE A 90 12.12 -13.44 2.52
CA PHE A 90 11.45 -12.16 2.80
C PHE A 90 10.92 -11.45 1.54
N HIS A 91 11.67 -11.48 0.44
CA HIS A 91 11.25 -10.88 -0.84
C HIS A 91 10.01 -11.59 -1.39
N GLY A 92 10.05 -12.92 -1.46
CA GLY A 92 8.92 -13.72 -1.94
C GLY A 92 7.69 -13.59 -1.05
N THR A 93 7.89 -13.58 0.27
CA THR A 93 6.81 -13.40 1.25
C THR A 93 6.17 -12.02 1.12
N ALA A 94 6.95 -10.95 0.96
CA ALA A 94 6.43 -9.60 0.78
C ALA A 94 5.56 -9.48 -0.48
N VAL A 95 5.99 -10.07 -1.60
CA VAL A 95 5.21 -10.11 -2.86
C VAL A 95 3.90 -10.86 -2.64
N VAL A 96 3.93 -12.06 -2.04
CA VAL A 96 2.72 -12.85 -1.77
C VAL A 96 1.78 -12.09 -0.83
N ALA A 97 2.30 -11.50 0.24
CA ALA A 97 1.51 -10.71 1.18
C ALA A 97 0.81 -9.54 0.49
N TYR A 98 1.50 -8.81 -0.40
CA TYR A 98 0.90 -7.70 -1.16
C TYR A 98 -0.27 -8.14 -2.06
N THR A 99 -0.35 -9.40 -2.46
CA THR A 99 -1.52 -9.94 -3.18
C THR A 99 -2.71 -10.29 -2.27
N GLY A 100 -2.51 -10.26 -0.95
CA GLY A 100 -3.53 -10.47 0.08
C GLY A 100 -4.28 -9.21 0.47
N LYS A 101 -4.82 -9.17 1.70
CA LYS A 101 -5.66 -8.05 2.16
C LYS A 101 -4.85 -6.85 2.65
N ILE A 102 -3.59 -7.07 2.99
CA ILE A 102 -2.72 -6.01 3.54
C ILE A 102 -2.52 -4.82 2.59
N HIS A 103 -2.70 -5.02 1.27
CA HIS A 103 -2.47 -3.99 0.27
C HIS A 103 -3.35 -2.74 0.48
N GLU A 104 -4.56 -2.87 1.01
CA GLU A 104 -5.46 -1.73 1.23
C GLU A 104 -4.89 -0.77 2.29
N ASP A 105 -4.55 -1.31 3.47
CA ASP A 105 -3.98 -0.55 4.57
C ASP A 105 -2.56 -0.06 4.26
N PHE A 106 -1.74 -0.92 3.65
CA PHE A 106 -0.39 -0.58 3.24
C PHE A 106 -0.38 0.57 2.21
N ASN A 107 -1.17 0.47 1.13
CA ASN A 107 -1.21 1.52 0.11
C ASN A 107 -1.79 2.84 0.63
N ARG A 108 -2.68 2.79 1.64
CA ARG A 108 -3.14 3.99 2.35
C ARG A 108 -2.01 4.62 3.16
N ALA A 109 -1.32 3.83 3.99
CA ALA A 109 -0.21 4.30 4.81
C ALA A 109 0.93 4.88 3.95
N VAL A 110 1.23 4.26 2.80
CA VAL A 110 2.21 4.78 1.83
C VAL A 110 1.76 6.12 1.26
N ARG A 111 0.51 6.26 0.77
CA ARG A 111 -0.01 7.52 0.20
C ARG A 111 0.00 8.69 1.18
N GLU A 112 -0.24 8.41 2.46
CA GLU A 112 -0.43 9.42 3.49
C GLU A 112 0.82 9.67 4.35
N PHE A 113 1.95 9.04 4.01
CA PHE A 113 3.15 9.04 4.82
C PHE A 113 3.56 10.43 5.32
N LYS A 114 3.70 11.43 4.43
CA LYS A 114 4.14 12.77 4.85
C LYS A 114 3.13 13.49 5.74
N LYS A 115 1.85 13.11 5.70
CA LYS A 115 0.82 13.67 6.57
C LYS A 115 0.94 13.15 8.00
N ASN A 116 1.40 11.90 8.18
CA ASN A 116 1.55 11.28 9.49
C ASN A 116 2.69 10.22 9.49
N PRO A 117 3.97 10.65 9.44
CA PRO A 117 5.09 9.73 9.25
C PRO A 117 5.33 8.82 10.47
N THR A 118 4.92 9.25 11.66
CA THR A 118 5.06 8.47 12.91
C THR A 118 4.15 7.24 12.93
N ASN A 119 3.06 7.25 12.15
CA ASN A 119 2.12 6.14 12.03
C ASN A 119 2.45 5.19 10.86
N PHE A 120 3.68 5.24 10.33
CA PHE A 120 4.13 4.33 9.28
C PHE A 120 4.76 3.06 9.85
N HIS A 121 3.96 2.00 9.92
CA HIS A 121 4.30 0.69 10.49
C HIS A 121 4.50 -0.39 9.41
N TYR A 122 5.12 0.02 8.30
CA TYR A 122 5.42 -0.84 7.14
C TYR A 122 6.83 -0.59 6.61
N LYS A 123 7.79 -0.22 7.46
CA LYS A 123 9.15 0.16 7.05
C LYS A 123 9.87 -1.00 6.34
N ALA A 124 9.95 -2.16 7.00
CA ALA A 124 10.59 -3.34 6.43
C ALA A 124 9.72 -3.96 5.33
N PHE A 125 8.40 -3.93 5.50
CA PHE A 125 7.49 -4.43 4.46
C PHE A 125 7.66 -3.67 3.14
N HIS A 126 7.72 -2.34 3.19
CA HIS A 126 7.99 -1.48 2.04
C HIS A 126 9.35 -1.82 1.42
N TYR A 127 10.40 -1.97 2.24
CA TYR A 127 11.73 -2.35 1.78
C TYR A 127 11.73 -3.67 1.01
N TYR A 128 11.27 -4.75 1.63
CA TYR A 128 11.30 -6.07 1.00
C TYR A 128 10.44 -6.12 -0.26
N LEU A 129 9.29 -5.45 -0.29
CA LEU A 129 8.46 -5.40 -1.49
C LEU A 129 9.14 -4.60 -2.62
N THR A 130 9.72 -3.43 -2.30
CA THR A 130 10.49 -2.62 -3.27
C THR A 130 11.64 -3.43 -3.84
N ARG A 131 12.44 -4.05 -2.96
CA ARG A 131 13.62 -4.80 -3.35
C ARG A 131 13.28 -6.04 -4.16
N ALA A 132 12.19 -6.73 -3.81
CA ALA A 132 11.68 -7.86 -4.58
C ALA A 132 11.36 -7.45 -6.03
N LEU A 133 10.65 -6.34 -6.24
CA LEU A 133 10.31 -5.87 -7.59
C LEU A 133 11.54 -5.41 -8.36
N GLN A 134 12.51 -4.75 -7.71
CA GLN A 134 13.78 -4.38 -8.34
C GLN A 134 14.55 -5.60 -8.84
N LEU A 135 14.63 -6.66 -8.02
CA LEU A 135 15.32 -7.90 -8.38
C LEU A 135 14.59 -8.68 -9.49
N LEU A 136 13.26 -8.69 -9.47
CA LEU A 136 12.43 -9.37 -10.47
C LEU A 136 12.33 -8.61 -11.81
N SER A 137 12.65 -7.32 -11.82
CA SER A 137 12.56 -6.50 -13.02
C SER A 137 13.50 -6.99 -14.12
N ASN A 138 12.94 -7.21 -15.30
CA ASN A 138 13.66 -7.51 -16.54
C ASN A 138 13.63 -6.32 -17.52
N GLN A 139 13.24 -5.13 -17.05
CA GLN A 139 13.07 -3.89 -17.84
C GLN A 139 12.04 -3.99 -18.99
N SER A 140 11.21 -5.03 -19.02
CA SER A 140 10.14 -5.15 -20.01
C SER A 140 8.94 -4.27 -19.68
N CYS A 141 8.26 -3.78 -20.72
CA CYS A 141 7.02 -3.02 -20.60
C CYS A 141 5.80 -3.90 -20.86
N TYR A 142 4.69 -3.64 -20.17
CA TYR A 142 3.46 -4.40 -20.28
C TYR A 142 2.26 -3.47 -20.42
N SER A 143 1.34 -3.80 -21.34
CA SER A 143 0.01 -3.19 -21.37
C SER A 143 -0.85 -3.83 -20.29
N VAL A 144 -1.33 -3.01 -19.35
CA VAL A 144 -2.04 -3.47 -18.16
C VAL A 144 -3.23 -2.58 -17.85
N TYR A 145 -4.15 -3.11 -17.07
CA TYR A 145 -5.41 -2.49 -16.69
C TYR A 145 -5.52 -2.43 -15.17
N ARG A 146 -6.05 -1.32 -14.65
CA ARG A 146 -6.33 -1.12 -13.22
C ARG A 146 -7.70 -0.46 -13.06
N GLY A 147 -8.69 -1.25 -12.67
CA GLY A 147 -10.00 -0.74 -12.25
C GLY A 147 -9.97 -0.19 -10.83
N THR A 148 -10.79 0.83 -10.56
CA THR A 148 -10.95 1.46 -9.24
C THR A 148 -12.41 1.81 -9.01
N ARG A 149 -12.87 1.75 -7.75
CA ARG A 149 -14.19 2.27 -7.34
C ARG A 149 -14.20 3.79 -7.21
N ASN A 150 -13.06 4.38 -6.88
CA ASN A 150 -12.89 5.82 -6.79
C ASN A 150 -12.77 6.42 -8.18
N LYS A 151 -13.45 7.56 -8.41
CA LYS A 151 -13.27 8.36 -9.62
C LYS A 151 -11.99 9.18 -9.52
N PHE A 152 -11.26 9.25 -10.62
CA PHE A 152 -10.04 10.05 -10.74
C PHE A 152 -10.21 11.06 -11.86
N ASN A 153 -9.73 12.28 -11.64
CA ASN A 153 -9.69 13.33 -12.66
C ASN A 153 -8.25 13.57 -13.10
N TYR A 154 -8.05 13.69 -14.41
CA TYR A 154 -6.80 14.17 -14.97
C TYR A 154 -6.97 15.61 -15.43
N SER A 155 -6.03 16.49 -15.06
CA SER A 155 -6.10 17.91 -15.40
C SER A 155 -5.88 18.22 -16.90
N GLY A 156 -5.59 17.20 -17.70
CA GLY A 156 -5.25 17.33 -19.12
C GLY A 156 -3.77 17.68 -19.37
N LYS A 157 -2.99 17.98 -18.31
CA LYS A 157 -1.57 18.35 -18.40
C LYS A 157 -0.75 17.76 -17.26
N GLY A 158 0.56 17.64 -17.50
CA GLY A 158 1.54 17.20 -16.51
C GLY A 158 1.72 15.68 -16.43
N SER A 159 2.66 15.26 -15.59
CA SER A 159 2.92 13.85 -15.31
C SER A 159 2.06 13.36 -14.15
N VAL A 160 1.83 12.05 -14.10
CA VAL A 160 1.07 11.38 -13.04
C VAL A 160 1.95 10.32 -12.39
N ARG A 161 1.88 10.23 -11.07
CA ARG A 161 2.55 9.19 -10.28
C ARG A 161 1.66 8.77 -9.13
N PHE A 162 1.51 7.47 -8.89
CA PHE A 162 0.69 6.97 -7.78
C PHE A 162 1.37 7.08 -6.42
N GLY A 163 2.70 7.06 -6.38
CA GLY A 163 3.53 7.04 -5.17
C GLY A 163 3.48 5.70 -4.42
N HIS A 164 2.29 5.14 -4.21
CA HIS A 164 2.08 3.80 -3.69
C HIS A 164 2.23 2.72 -4.76
N PHE A 165 2.43 1.48 -4.32
CA PHE A 165 2.38 0.30 -5.18
C PHE A 165 1.00 0.16 -5.81
N ALA A 166 0.94 -0.08 -7.11
CA ALA A 166 -0.32 -0.16 -7.86
C ALA A 166 -0.45 -1.51 -8.57
N SER A 167 -1.25 -2.41 -8.01
CA SER A 167 -1.63 -3.67 -8.68
C SER A 167 -2.37 -3.40 -9.99
N SER A 168 -2.11 -4.23 -10.99
CA SER A 168 -2.76 -4.21 -12.30
C SER A 168 -2.94 -5.62 -12.84
N SER A 169 -3.69 -5.76 -13.93
CA SER A 169 -4.00 -7.04 -14.59
C SER A 169 -3.68 -6.94 -16.08
N LEU A 170 -3.26 -8.05 -16.70
CA LEU A 170 -3.17 -8.17 -18.16
C LEU A 170 -4.55 -8.28 -18.83
N ASN A 171 -5.55 -8.72 -18.05
CA ASN A 171 -6.93 -8.84 -18.52
C ASN A 171 -7.71 -7.59 -18.11
N GLU A 172 -8.32 -6.93 -19.10
CA GLU A 172 -9.36 -5.94 -18.92
C GLU A 172 -10.61 -6.63 -18.37
N LYS A 173 -11.07 -6.21 -17.19
CA LYS A 173 -12.28 -6.73 -16.54
C LYS A 173 -13.17 -5.57 -16.13
#